data_AF-C4WYJ4-F1
#
_entry.id   AF-C4WYJ4-F1
#
_cell.length_a   1.000
_cell.length_b   1.000
_cell.length_c   1.000
_cell.angle_alpha   90.00
_cell.angle_beta   90.00
_cell.angle_gamma   90.00
#
_symmetry.space_group_name_H-M   'P 1'
#
loop_
_entity.id
_entity.type
_entity.pdbx_description
1 polymer ?
#
loop_
_entity_poly.entity_id
_entity_poly.type
_entity_poly.pdbx_seq_one_letter_code
_entity_poly.pdbx_strand_id
1 'polypeptide(L)'
;NMQKIEWNNRGMSTVHAIFITVMSVYLVFFSGMFSDQLDGLVTVRSSSLSSFTLGVSIGYFITDIAMIYWLYPALGGMEYVIHHMLSLMSTMYAMLSGEAHVYIYMGLITETTTPGINLRWFLDVAGMKNSKAYL
;
A
#
# COMPACT_ATOMS: atom_id res chain seq x y z
N ASN A 1 -4.06 21.01 -15.76
CA ASN A 1 -4.39 19.58 -16.00
C ASN A 1 -3.53 18.62 -15.19
N MET A 2 -2.21 18.70 -15.23
CA MET A 2 -1.31 17.76 -14.53
C MET A 2 -1.43 17.79 -12.99
N GLN A 3 -1.42 18.96 -12.37
CA GLN A 3 -1.56 19.10 -10.92
C GLN A 3 -2.87 18.50 -10.37
N LYS A 4 -3.97 18.61 -11.11
CA LYS A 4 -5.26 17.99 -10.74
C LYS A 4 -5.17 16.47 -10.76
N ILE A 5 -4.46 15.91 -11.75
CA ILE A 5 -4.24 14.47 -11.85
C ILE A 5 -3.36 14.00 -10.68
N GLU A 6 -2.28 14.71 -10.38
CA GLU A 6 -1.42 14.38 -9.25
C GLU A 6 -2.17 14.48 -7.91
N TRP A 7 -3.00 15.51 -7.73
CA TRP A 7 -3.85 15.66 -6.55
C TRP A 7 -4.80 14.47 -6.38
N ASN A 8 -5.49 14.07 -7.45
CA ASN A 8 -6.36 12.90 -7.45
C ASN A 8 -5.58 11.60 -7.15
N ASN A 9 -4.40 11.43 -7.75
CA ASN A 9 -3.56 10.26 -7.55
C ASN A 9 -3.11 10.13 -6.09
N ARG A 10 -2.65 11.24 -5.50
CA ARG A 10 -2.26 11.30 -4.08
C ARG A 10 -3.44 11.09 -3.14
N GLY A 11 -4.62 11.58 -3.49
CA GLY A 11 -5.84 11.31 -2.72
C GLY A 11 -6.18 9.82 -2.69
N MET A 12 -6.12 9.16 -3.86
CA MET A 12 -6.37 7.73 -3.98
C MET A 12 -5.33 6.90 -3.20
N SER A 13 -4.04 7.22 -3.36
CA SER A 13 -2.97 6.53 -2.62
C SER A 13 -3.06 6.71 -1.11
N THR A 14 -3.48 7.89 -0.63
CA THR A 14 -3.77 8.09 0.79
C THR A 14 -4.90 7.20 1.30
N VAL A 15 -6.00 7.07 0.55
CA VAL A 15 -7.13 6.21 0.95
C VAL A 15 -6.71 4.74 0.99
N HIS A 16 -5.99 4.28 -0.04
CA HIS A 16 -5.46 2.92 -0.07
C HIS A 16 -4.53 2.66 1.11
N ALA A 17 -3.55 3.54 1.32
CA ALA A 17 -2.55 3.40 2.37
C ALA A 17 -3.16 3.34 3.77
N ILE A 18 -4.16 4.17 4.07
CA ILE A 18 -4.90 4.10 5.35
C ILE A 18 -5.61 2.75 5.48
N PHE A 19 -6.38 2.34 4.47
CA PHE A 19 -7.10 1.07 4.49
C PHE A 19 -6.15 -0.10 4.70
N ILE A 20 -5.10 -0.21 3.88
CA ILE A 20 -4.21 -1.37 3.92
C ILE A 20 -3.37 -1.40 5.19
N THR A 21 -2.96 -0.25 5.72
CA THR A 21 -2.26 -0.19 7.01
C THR A 21 -3.15 -0.73 8.13
N VAL A 22 -4.39 -0.24 8.23
CA VAL A 22 -5.34 -0.68 9.28
C VAL A 22 -5.61 -2.18 9.17
N MET A 23 -5.88 -2.67 7.96
CA MET A 23 -6.13 -4.10 7.74
C MET A 23 -4.89 -4.95 8.03
N SER A 24 -3.70 -4.50 7.65
CA SER A 24 -2.44 -5.22 7.90
C SER A 24 -2.15 -5.31 9.41
N VAL A 25 -2.30 -4.21 10.14
CA VAL A 25 -2.14 -4.20 11.60
C VAL A 25 -3.16 -5.11 12.27
N TYR A 26 -4.43 -5.05 11.86
CA TYR A 26 -5.47 -5.94 12.36
C TYR A 26 -5.13 -7.40 12.11
N LEU A 27 -4.78 -7.76 10.87
CA LEU A 27 -4.50 -9.15 10.48
C LEU A 27 -3.26 -9.69 11.20
N VAL A 28 -2.18 -8.92 11.28
CA VAL A 28 -0.92 -9.36 11.92
C VAL A 28 -1.06 -9.50 13.43
N PHE A 29 -1.62 -8.49 14.11
CA PHE A 29 -1.53 -8.39 15.57
C PHE A 29 -2.81 -8.75 16.31
N PHE A 30 -3.99 -8.59 15.69
CA PHE A 30 -5.27 -8.67 16.40
C PHE A 30 -6.17 -9.82 15.94
N SER A 31 -6.00 -10.33 14.72
CA SER A 31 -6.88 -11.37 14.17
C SER A 31 -6.65 -12.77 14.76
N GLY A 32 -5.48 -13.00 15.38
CA GLY A 32 -5.03 -14.32 15.84
C GLY A 32 -4.57 -15.27 14.73
N MET A 33 -4.72 -14.91 13.45
CA MET A 33 -4.39 -15.77 12.29
C MET A 33 -2.93 -16.22 12.28
N PHE A 34 -2.02 -15.36 12.71
CA PHE A 34 -0.58 -15.61 12.71
C PHE A 34 -0.04 -15.90 14.12
N SER A 35 -0.90 -16.34 15.04
CA SER A 35 -0.48 -16.72 16.40
C SER A 35 0.40 -17.98 16.39
N ASP A 36 1.47 -17.96 17.18
CA ASP A 36 2.36 -19.11 17.38
C ASP A 36 1.70 -20.27 18.16
N GLN A 37 0.48 -20.06 18.68
CA GLN A 37 -0.30 -21.09 19.38
C GLN A 37 -1.10 -22.01 18.44
N LEU A 38 -1.23 -21.63 17.17
CA LEU A 38 -1.90 -22.44 16.16
C LEU A 38 -0.93 -23.50 15.60
N ASP A 39 -1.45 -24.64 15.19
CA ASP A 39 -0.65 -25.69 14.53
C ASP A 39 -0.22 -25.28 13.09
N GLY A 40 0.86 -25.89 12.61
CA GLY A 40 1.39 -25.69 11.26
C GLY A 40 2.25 -24.43 11.09
N LEU A 41 2.79 -24.23 9.88
CA LEU A 41 3.68 -23.11 9.58
C LEU A 41 2.89 -21.80 9.43
N VAL A 42 3.30 -20.72 10.10
CA VAL A 42 2.69 -19.38 9.96
C VAL A 42 2.69 -18.88 8.51
N THR A 43 3.64 -19.37 7.71
CA THR A 43 3.83 -18.97 6.31
C THR A 43 2.80 -19.54 5.35
N VAL A 44 2.00 -20.54 5.73
CA VAL A 44 0.97 -21.14 4.87
C VAL A 44 -0.44 -20.84 5.34
N ARG A 45 -0.58 -19.82 6.21
CA ARG A 45 -1.87 -19.42 6.78
C ARG A 45 -2.46 -18.27 6.00
N SER A 46 -3.73 -18.43 5.66
CA SER A 46 -4.55 -17.42 4.99
C SER A 46 -6.01 -17.58 5.40
N SER A 47 -6.80 -16.56 5.08
CA SER A 47 -8.25 -16.50 5.25
C SER A 47 -8.89 -15.70 4.11
N SER A 48 -10.20 -15.85 3.91
CA SER A 48 -10.93 -15.06 2.91
C SER A 48 -10.78 -13.55 3.12
N LEU A 49 -10.77 -13.09 4.37
CA LEU A 49 -10.56 -11.67 4.69
C LEU A 49 -9.17 -11.20 4.27
N SER A 50 -8.15 -12.02 4.53
CA SER A 50 -6.79 -11.69 4.09
C SER A 50 -6.69 -11.68 2.55
N SER A 51 -7.14 -12.75 1.86
CA SER A 51 -7.08 -12.78 0.39
C SER A 51 -7.84 -11.62 -0.24
N PHE A 52 -9.01 -11.26 0.29
CA PHE A 52 -9.75 -10.06 -0.13
C PHE A 52 -8.93 -8.78 0.04
N THR A 53 -8.30 -8.61 1.21
CA THR A 53 -7.46 -7.44 1.51
C THR A 53 -6.28 -7.34 0.55
N LEU A 54 -5.59 -8.46 0.24
CA LEU A 54 -4.53 -8.47 -0.78
C LEU A 54 -5.08 -8.13 -2.17
N GLY A 55 -6.27 -8.61 -2.51
CA GLY A 55 -6.96 -8.27 -3.75
C GLY A 55 -7.18 -6.77 -3.94
N VAL A 56 -7.54 -6.05 -2.86
CA VAL A 56 -7.64 -4.58 -2.89
C VAL A 56 -6.30 -3.93 -3.22
N SER A 57 -5.20 -4.39 -2.60
CA SER A 57 -3.84 -3.91 -2.93
C SER A 57 -3.39 -4.24 -4.35
N ILE A 58 -3.74 -5.42 -4.87
CA ILE A 58 -3.43 -5.78 -6.27
C ILE A 58 -4.12 -4.81 -7.24
N GLY A 59 -5.42 -4.56 -7.05
CA GLY A 59 -6.16 -3.60 -7.89
C GLY A 59 -5.57 -2.19 -7.82
N TYR A 60 -5.17 -1.77 -6.62
CA TYR A 60 -4.48 -0.51 -6.40
C TYR A 60 -3.13 -0.45 -7.14
N PHE A 61 -2.24 -1.43 -6.95
CA PHE A 61 -0.92 -1.44 -7.58
C PHE A 61 -0.97 -1.49 -9.11
N ILE A 62 -1.96 -2.20 -9.69
CA ILE A 62 -2.19 -2.16 -11.15
C ILE A 62 -2.54 -0.75 -11.60
N THR A 63 -3.41 -0.06 -10.86
CA THR A 63 -3.80 1.33 -11.16
C THR A 63 -2.60 2.27 -11.07
N ASP A 64 -1.78 2.13 -10.02
CA ASP A 64 -0.57 2.94 -9.83
C ASP A 64 0.45 2.71 -10.94
N ILE A 65 0.72 1.46 -11.33
CA ILE A 65 1.63 1.15 -12.44
C ILE A 65 1.12 1.76 -13.75
N ALA A 66 -0.18 1.64 -14.04
CA ALA A 66 -0.77 2.25 -15.22
C ALA A 66 -0.60 3.78 -15.22
N MET A 67 -0.81 4.42 -14.07
CA MET A 67 -0.63 5.86 -13.89
C MET A 67 0.83 6.29 -14.04
N ILE A 68 1.76 5.57 -13.41
CA ILE A 68 3.20 5.82 -13.50
C ILE A 68 3.65 5.70 -14.95
N TYR A 69 3.23 4.65 -15.66
CA TYR A 69 3.57 4.48 -17.08
C TYR A 69 3.00 5.60 -17.96
N TRP A 70 1.73 5.99 -17.75
CA TRP A 70 1.07 7.03 -18.53
C TRP A 70 1.68 8.41 -18.33
N LEU A 71 2.16 8.70 -17.12
CA LEU A 71 2.70 10.00 -16.74
C LEU A 71 4.22 9.98 -16.53
N TYR A 72 4.92 8.92 -16.95
CA TYR A 72 6.35 8.81 -16.73
C TYR A 72 7.11 9.95 -17.43
N PRO A 73 8.08 10.62 -16.76
CA PRO A 73 8.57 10.43 -15.38
C PRO A 73 7.96 11.39 -14.34
N ALA A 74 6.85 12.06 -14.65
CA ALA A 74 6.27 13.13 -13.83
C ALA A 74 5.74 12.68 -12.46
N LEU A 75 5.41 11.39 -12.28
CA LEU A 75 4.91 10.83 -11.01
C LEU A 75 5.98 10.10 -10.18
N GLY A 76 7.21 9.97 -10.67
CA GLY A 76 8.29 9.25 -9.98
C GLY A 76 9.32 8.66 -10.94
N GLY A 77 10.51 8.33 -10.42
CA GLY A 77 11.57 7.67 -11.16
C GLY A 77 11.40 6.16 -11.27
N MET A 78 12.42 5.47 -11.79
CA MET A 78 12.42 4.01 -11.98
C MET A 78 12.31 3.24 -10.66
N GLU A 79 12.72 3.82 -9.55
CA GLU A 79 12.57 3.26 -8.20
C GLU A 79 11.10 2.98 -7.86
N TYR A 80 10.17 3.86 -8.26
CA TYR A 80 8.73 3.65 -8.06
C TYR A 80 8.22 2.51 -8.94
N VAL A 81 8.65 2.46 -10.21
CA VAL A 81 8.28 1.38 -11.13
C VAL A 81 8.69 0.03 -10.56
N ILE A 82 9.95 -0.10 -10.13
CA ILE A 82 10.48 -1.35 -9.57
C ILE A 82 9.76 -1.70 -8.26
N HIS A 83 9.56 -0.72 -7.38
CA HIS A 83 8.85 -0.91 -6.12
C HIS A 83 7.42 -1.43 -6.33
N HIS A 84 6.63 -0.81 -7.21
CA HIS A 84 5.26 -1.23 -7.46
C HIS A 84 5.19 -2.58 -8.19
N MET A 85 6.13 -2.89 -9.10
CA MET A 85 6.18 -4.21 -9.75
C MET A 85 6.50 -5.33 -8.75
N LEU A 86 7.48 -5.12 -7.87
CA LEU A 86 7.81 -6.08 -6.79
C LEU A 86 6.62 -6.27 -5.84
N SER A 87 5.98 -5.18 -5.44
CA SER A 87 4.81 -5.21 -4.56
C SER A 87 3.63 -5.93 -5.21
N LEU A 88 3.36 -5.67 -6.50
CA LEU A 88 2.31 -6.35 -7.25
C LEU A 88 2.60 -7.85 -7.36
N MET A 89 3.79 -8.24 -7.82
CA MET A 89 4.12 -9.65 -8.04
C MET A 89 4.10 -10.46 -6.74
N SER A 90 4.68 -9.92 -5.66
CA SER A 90 4.69 -10.58 -4.35
C SER A 90 3.30 -10.72 -3.75
N THR A 91 2.48 -9.65 -3.83
CA THR A 91 1.10 -9.66 -3.33
C THR A 91 0.20 -10.59 -4.14
N MET A 92 0.33 -10.59 -5.47
CA MET A 92 -0.38 -11.53 -6.35
C MET A 92 0.00 -12.97 -6.07
N TYR A 93 1.30 -13.26 -5.93
CA TYR A 93 1.77 -14.59 -5.60
C TYR A 93 1.16 -15.07 -4.29
N ALA A 94 1.26 -14.27 -3.22
CA ALA A 94 0.72 -14.63 -1.91
C ALA A 94 -0.80 -14.87 -1.95
N MET A 95 -1.55 -14.01 -2.63
CA MET A 95 -3.00 -14.18 -2.75
C MET A 95 -3.39 -15.46 -3.51
N LEU A 96 -2.65 -15.80 -4.58
CA LEU A 96 -2.94 -16.97 -5.42
C LEU A 96 -2.50 -18.29 -4.79
N SER A 97 -1.38 -18.31 -4.07
CA SER A 97 -0.90 -19.50 -3.36
C SER A 97 -1.56 -19.70 -2.01
N GLY A 98 -2.06 -18.62 -1.38
CA GLY A 98 -2.50 -18.62 0.02
C GLY A 98 -1.34 -18.66 1.02
N GLU A 99 -0.11 -18.44 0.55
CA GLU A 99 1.12 -18.50 1.33
C GLU A 99 1.74 -17.11 1.51
N ALA A 100 2.65 -16.97 2.48
CA ALA A 100 3.41 -15.76 2.80
C ALA A 100 2.58 -14.53 3.18
N HIS A 101 1.27 -14.68 3.45
CA HIS A 101 0.39 -13.56 3.84
C HIS A 101 0.96 -12.75 5.02
N VAL A 102 1.52 -13.41 6.04
CA VAL A 102 2.15 -12.73 7.19
C VAL A 102 3.26 -11.75 6.78
N TYR A 103 4.11 -12.15 5.82
CA TYR A 103 5.22 -11.32 5.34
C TYR A 103 4.71 -10.16 4.48
N ILE A 104 3.72 -10.42 3.61
CA ILE A 104 3.11 -9.37 2.81
C ILE A 104 2.46 -8.32 3.71
N TYR A 105 1.70 -8.71 4.74
CA TYR A 105 1.10 -7.73 5.64
C TYR A 105 2.12 -6.98 6.49
N MET A 106 3.18 -7.63 6.97
CA MET A 106 4.26 -6.91 7.65
C MET A 106 4.89 -5.85 6.74
N GLY A 107 5.07 -6.15 5.45
CA GLY A 107 5.53 -5.17 4.45
C GLY A 107 4.51 -4.05 4.22
N LEU A 108 3.22 -4.39 4.07
CA LEU A 108 2.15 -3.43 3.78
C LEU A 108 1.88 -2.45 4.93
N ILE A 109 2.33 -2.72 6.16
CA ILE A 109 2.29 -1.73 7.25
C ILE A 109 3.14 -0.49 6.90
N THR A 110 4.17 -0.63 6.07
CA THR A 110 5.03 0.50 5.68
C THR A 110 4.32 1.56 4.85
N GLU A 111 3.17 1.22 4.24
CA GLU A 111 2.29 2.17 3.57
C GLU A 111 1.77 3.27 4.52
N THR A 112 1.87 3.09 5.84
CA THR A 112 1.49 4.13 6.80
C THR A 112 2.27 5.44 6.61
N THR A 113 3.40 5.41 5.90
CA THR A 113 4.20 6.60 5.56
C THR A 113 3.58 7.43 4.41
N THR A 114 2.85 6.79 3.49
CA THR A 114 2.26 7.39 2.29
C THR A 114 1.31 8.56 2.60
N PRO A 115 0.37 8.46 3.58
CA PRO A 115 -0.48 9.58 3.96
C PRO A 115 0.30 10.81 4.43
N GLY A 116 1.40 10.63 5.15
CA GLY A 116 2.26 11.72 5.62
C GLY A 116 2.98 12.41 4.46
N ILE A 117 3.54 11.63 3.53
CA ILE A 117 4.20 12.15 2.32
C ILE A 117 3.20 12.95 1.47
N ASN A 118 1.99 12.42 1.27
CA ASN A 118 0.95 13.11 0.50
C ASN A 118 0.44 14.37 1.20
N LEU A 119 0.23 14.34 2.52
CA LEU A 119 -0.16 15.52 3.30
C LEU A 119 0.86 16.65 3.13
N ARG A 120 2.16 16.34 3.21
CA ARG A 120 3.23 17.31 2.99
C ARG A 120 3.16 17.92 1.60
N TRP A 121 2.91 17.12 0.57
CA TRP A 121 2.72 17.63 -0.79
C TRP A 121 1.49 18.53 -0.92
N PHE A 122 0.35 18.14 -0.33
CA PHE A 122 -0.87 18.97 -0.34
C PHE A 122 -0.65 20.32 0.33
N LEU A 123 0.06 20.34 1.46
CA LEU A 123 0.40 21.55 2.18
C LEU A 123 1.42 22.42 1.41
N ASP A 124 2.38 21.82 0.70
CA ASP A 124 3.31 22.55 -0.17
C ASP A 124 2.54 23.30 -1.27
N VAL A 125 1.69 22.57 -2.00
CA VAL A 125 0.86 23.12 -3.07
C VAL A 125 -0.09 24.21 -2.58
N ALA A 126 -0.56 24.11 -1.34
CA ALA A 126 -1.41 25.12 -0.70
C ALA A 126 -0.62 26.33 -0.14
N GLY A 127 0.71 26.38 -0.26
CA GLY A 127 1.55 27.44 0.31
C GLY A 127 1.68 27.40 1.84
N MET A 128 1.43 26.24 2.46
CA MET A 128 1.32 26.04 3.90
C MET A 128 2.56 25.39 4.55
N LYS A 129 3.76 25.58 3.97
CA LYS A 129 5.03 25.04 4.49
C LYS A 129 5.37 25.46 5.93
N ASN A 130 4.86 26.61 6.36
CA ASN A 130 5.10 27.16 7.70
C ASN A 130 4.08 26.65 8.74
N SER A 131 3.13 25.80 8.36
CA SER A 131 2.12 25.27 9.28
C SER A 131 2.71 24.16 10.16
N LYS A 132 2.17 23.99 11.38
CA LYS A 132 2.56 22.88 12.27
C LYS A 132 2.26 21.49 11.70
N ALA A 133 1.37 21.41 10.70
CA ALA A 133 1.03 20.17 10.01
C ALA A 133 2.07 19.78 8.95
N TYR A 134 2.97 20.70 8.57
CA TYR A 134 4.08 20.46 7.65
C TYR A 134 5.33 20.11 8.46
N LEU A 135 5.46 18.83 8.85
CA LEU A 135 6.65 18.27 9.50
C LEU A 135 7.58 17.59 8.48
#